data_AF-A0A7K2P0R4-F1
#
_entry.id   AF-A0A7K2P0R4-F1
#
_cell.length_a   1.000
_cell.length_b   1.000
_cell.length_c   1.000
_cell.angle_alpha   90.00
_cell.angle_beta   90.00
_cell.angle_gamma   90.00
#
_symmetry.space_group_name_H-M   'P 1'
#
loop_
_entity.id
_entity.type
_entity.pdbx_description
1 polymer ?
#
loop_
_entity_poly.entity_id
_entity_poly.type
_entity_poly.pdbx_seq_one_letter_code
_entity_poly.pdbx_strand_id
1 'polypeptide(L)'
;GTRHDAEWDHRDRYATRLAAFARFRSEWLDTWRATAPDDPDALLVAARLAVRRHWDSPARAELLRQVIPSVVAAAETAGPADPVPWRTALDAARGAGAEHAEFERLWEQAVRRSPHHYGSHVAALEYLAAASSDAHGECLDFAETAAQEAPAEALVRALPLHAAFTCLTAAGAGTGNDARTGGATTAAVRTHRPRLDAAADRAISLSAAHPAADPWAAELRNLLVYVLVRLERHQDAAEQLRLTGPYVTSFPWDRDTDDPLGGFLRVRADVRAHPGEAAPATGTAAAGRPRNGHGERVRPGDH
;
A
#
# COMPACT_ATOMS: atom_id res chain seq x y z
N GLY A 1 -24.37 4.75 2.25
CA GLY A 1 -23.32 4.43 3.23
C GLY A 1 -22.56 3.23 2.75
N THR A 2 -21.25 3.10 3.02
CA THR A 2 -20.34 2.19 2.29
C THR A 2 -20.83 0.74 2.10
N ARG A 3 -21.55 0.17 3.07
CA ARG A 3 -22.17 -1.17 2.93
C ARG A 3 -23.36 -1.21 1.96
N HIS A 4 -24.21 -0.19 1.99
CA HIS A 4 -25.35 -0.06 1.08
C HIS A 4 -24.90 0.17 -0.37
N ASP A 5 -23.83 0.96 -0.53
CA ASP A 5 -23.29 1.36 -1.84
C ASP A 5 -22.23 0.36 -2.36
N ALA A 6 -21.98 -0.73 -1.63
CA ALA A 6 -20.97 -1.74 -1.93
C ALA A 6 -19.54 -1.21 -2.13
N GLU A 7 -19.19 -0.12 -1.43
CA GLU A 7 -17.86 0.48 -1.42
C GLU A 7 -16.92 -0.28 -0.46
N TRP A 8 -16.61 -1.53 -0.81
CA TRP A 8 -15.93 -2.46 0.10
C TRP A 8 -14.52 -2.02 0.52
N ASP A 9 -13.73 -1.46 -0.39
CA ASP A 9 -12.39 -0.96 -0.06
C ASP A 9 -12.45 0.25 0.91
N HIS A 10 -13.44 1.14 0.74
CA HIS A 10 -13.67 2.24 1.69
C HIS A 10 -14.10 1.70 3.05
N ARG A 11 -15.02 0.73 3.05
CA ARG A 11 -15.49 0.08 4.26
C ARG A 11 -14.36 -0.60 5.04
N ASP A 12 -13.48 -1.36 4.38
CA ASP A 12 -12.32 -1.98 5.03
C ASP A 12 -11.40 -0.93 5.65
N ARG A 13 -11.13 0.16 4.92
CA ARG A 13 -10.30 1.26 5.41
C ARG A 13 -10.91 1.95 6.63
N TYR A 14 -12.22 2.19 6.63
CA TYR A 14 -12.92 2.76 7.78
C TYR A 14 -12.93 1.80 8.97
N ALA A 15 -13.25 0.52 8.76
CA ALA A 15 -13.24 -0.48 9.82
C ALA A 15 -11.84 -0.61 10.45
N THR A 16 -10.79 -0.59 9.64
CA THR A 16 -9.39 -0.59 10.09
C THR A 16 -9.09 0.63 10.97
N ARG A 17 -9.48 1.84 10.55
CA ARG A 17 -9.25 3.08 11.31
C ARG A 17 -10.08 3.19 12.58
N LEU A 18 -11.33 2.74 12.54
CA LEU A 18 -12.20 2.70 13.72
C LEU A 18 -11.68 1.71 14.74
N ALA A 19 -11.29 0.51 14.31
CA ALA A 19 -10.58 -0.44 15.17
C ALA A 19 -9.27 0.18 15.67
N ALA A 20 -8.54 0.92 14.83
CA ALA A 20 -7.32 1.67 15.17
C ALA A 20 -7.50 2.57 16.39
N PHE A 21 -8.54 3.38 16.32
CA PHE A 21 -8.94 4.31 17.36
C PHE A 21 -9.47 3.60 18.61
N ALA A 22 -10.30 2.56 18.45
CA ALA A 22 -10.93 1.83 19.55
C ALA A 22 -9.95 1.13 20.51
N ARG A 23 -8.72 0.84 20.09
CA ARG A 23 -7.70 0.27 20.99
C ARG A 23 -7.28 1.23 22.09
N PHE A 24 -7.29 2.52 21.81
CA PHE A 24 -6.89 3.55 22.78
C PHE A 24 -8.08 4.21 23.45
N ARG A 25 -9.27 4.15 22.83
CA ARG A 25 -10.53 4.73 23.33
C ARG A 25 -11.69 3.81 22.96
N SER A 26 -12.02 2.84 23.80
CA SER A 26 -13.03 1.82 23.48
C SER A 26 -14.45 2.21 23.86
N GLU A 27 -14.63 3.26 24.67
CA GLU A 27 -15.89 3.59 25.35
C GLU A 27 -17.06 3.79 24.38
N TRP A 28 -16.79 4.42 23.23
CA TRP A 28 -17.80 4.63 22.18
C TRP A 28 -18.23 3.32 21.51
N LEU A 29 -17.30 2.37 21.31
CA LEU A 29 -17.58 1.07 20.72
C LEU A 29 -18.31 0.18 21.72
N ASP A 30 -17.91 0.23 22.99
CA ASP A 30 -18.57 -0.50 24.07
C ASP A 30 -20.03 -0.03 24.22
N THR A 31 -20.25 1.29 24.16
CA THR A 31 -21.61 1.90 24.17
C THR A 31 -22.43 1.48 22.94
N TRP A 32 -21.82 1.48 21.74
CA TRP A 32 -22.50 1.05 20.52
C TRP A 32 -22.95 -0.41 20.61
N ARG A 33 -22.05 -1.31 21.05
CA ARG A 33 -22.36 -2.73 21.22
C ARG A 33 -23.39 -3.00 22.31
N ALA A 34 -23.43 -2.19 23.39
CA ALA A 34 -24.45 -2.32 24.42
C ALA A 34 -25.83 -1.87 23.92
N THR A 35 -25.87 -0.87 23.03
CA THR A 35 -27.11 -0.28 22.53
C THR A 35 -27.70 -1.06 21.35
N ALA A 36 -26.84 -1.61 20.49
CA ALA A 36 -27.22 -2.41 19.32
C ALA A 36 -26.30 -3.65 19.22
N PRO A 37 -26.55 -4.69 20.03
CA PRO A 37 -25.67 -5.87 20.12
C PRO A 37 -25.51 -6.64 18.80
N ASP A 38 -26.56 -6.64 17.99
CA ASP A 38 -26.62 -7.36 16.71
C ASP A 38 -26.29 -6.46 15.51
N ASP A 39 -25.81 -5.23 15.73
CA ASP A 39 -25.40 -4.35 14.65
C ASP A 39 -24.15 -4.92 13.94
N PRO A 40 -24.24 -5.32 12.66
CA PRO A 40 -23.13 -5.92 11.94
C PRO A 40 -21.94 -4.97 11.78
N ASP A 41 -22.17 -3.65 11.79
CA ASP A 41 -21.11 -2.66 11.69
C ASP A 41 -20.33 -2.57 13.02
N ALA A 42 -21.02 -2.66 14.17
CA ALA A 42 -20.39 -2.75 15.48
C ALA A 42 -19.62 -4.06 15.66
N LEU A 43 -20.19 -5.19 15.22
CA LEU A 43 -19.57 -6.50 15.26
C LEU A 43 -18.29 -6.56 14.42
N LEU A 44 -18.30 -5.98 13.22
CA LEU A 44 -17.11 -5.88 12.36
C LEU A 44 -15.98 -5.11 13.05
N VAL A 45 -16.27 -3.92 13.59
CA VAL A 45 -15.23 -3.10 14.26
C VAL A 45 -14.69 -3.83 15.50
N ALA A 46 -15.56 -4.49 16.27
CA ALA A 46 -15.17 -5.27 17.44
C ALA A 46 -14.29 -6.46 17.08
N ALA A 47 -14.66 -7.23 16.05
CA ALA A 47 -13.87 -8.35 15.54
C ALA A 47 -12.48 -7.89 15.09
N ARG A 48 -12.42 -6.79 14.34
CA ARG A 48 -11.15 -6.22 13.84
C ARG A 48 -10.27 -5.69 14.98
N LEU A 49 -10.88 -5.07 16.00
CA LEU A 49 -10.17 -4.68 17.22
C LEU A 49 -9.60 -5.89 17.97
N ALA A 50 -10.37 -6.96 18.10
CA ALA A 50 -9.94 -8.19 18.79
C ALA A 50 -8.73 -8.81 18.10
N VAL A 51 -8.80 -9.03 16.79
CA VAL A 51 -7.66 -9.53 15.98
C VAL A 51 -6.42 -8.66 16.18
N ARG A 52 -6.58 -7.34 16.11
CA ARG A 52 -5.47 -6.40 16.25
C ARG A 52 -4.85 -6.38 17.65
N ARG A 53 -5.62 -6.60 18.72
CA ARG A 53 -5.09 -6.68 20.09
C ARG A 53 -4.17 -7.89 20.28
N HIS A 54 -4.43 -8.97 19.55
CA HIS A 54 -3.65 -10.20 19.66
C HIS A 54 -2.42 -10.23 18.76
N TRP A 55 -2.34 -9.34 17.76
CA TRP A 55 -1.25 -9.33 16.79
C TRP A 55 0.14 -9.03 17.38
N ASP A 56 0.17 -8.21 18.44
CA ASP A 56 1.41 -7.81 19.12
C ASP A 56 1.80 -8.78 20.25
N SER A 57 1.01 -9.83 20.50
CA SER A 57 1.21 -10.75 21.62
C SER A 57 2.21 -11.85 21.27
N PRO A 58 3.12 -12.24 22.20
CA PRO A 58 3.91 -13.47 22.05
C PRO A 58 3.04 -14.74 21.92
N ALA A 59 1.83 -14.72 22.49
CA ALA A 59 0.85 -15.79 22.36
C ALA A 59 -0.12 -15.59 21.18
N ARG A 60 0.25 -14.77 20.18
CA ARG A 60 -0.59 -14.38 19.03
C ARG A 60 -1.32 -15.56 18.42
N ALA A 61 -0.62 -16.64 18.11
CA ALA A 61 -1.21 -17.76 17.39
C ALA A 61 -2.38 -18.39 18.16
N GLU A 62 -2.19 -18.62 19.46
CA GLU A 62 -3.20 -19.23 20.33
C GLU A 62 -4.39 -18.28 20.58
N LEU A 63 -4.12 -17.02 20.87
CA LEU A 63 -5.16 -16.01 21.09
C LEU A 63 -6.00 -15.81 19.83
N LEU A 64 -5.38 -15.82 18.65
CA LEU A 64 -6.10 -15.68 17.39
C LEU A 64 -6.97 -16.91 17.09
N ARG A 65 -6.46 -18.13 17.32
CA ARG A 65 -7.28 -19.35 17.22
C ARG A 65 -8.55 -19.28 18.07
N GLN A 66 -8.46 -18.73 19.27
CA GLN A 66 -9.60 -18.59 20.18
C GLN A 66 -10.65 -17.57 19.68
N VAL A 67 -10.23 -16.50 18.98
CA VAL A 67 -11.18 -15.48 18.49
C VAL A 67 -11.73 -15.75 17.09
N ILE A 68 -11.09 -16.61 16.28
CA ILE A 68 -11.53 -16.95 14.91
C ILE A 68 -13.02 -17.33 14.87
N PRO A 69 -13.56 -18.23 15.73
CA PRO A 69 -14.98 -18.58 15.70
C PRO A 69 -15.91 -17.36 15.85
N SER A 70 -15.59 -16.42 16.74
CA SER A 70 -16.38 -15.20 16.93
C SER A 70 -16.24 -14.24 15.74
N VAL A 71 -15.05 -14.15 15.14
CA VAL A 71 -14.81 -13.35 13.93
C VAL A 71 -15.61 -13.91 12.74
N VAL A 72 -15.64 -15.23 12.57
CA VAL A 72 -16.42 -15.91 11.52
C VAL A 72 -17.92 -15.73 11.76
N ALA A 73 -18.41 -15.86 12.99
CA ALA A 73 -19.82 -15.60 13.30
C ALA A 73 -20.21 -14.14 12.99
N ALA A 74 -19.35 -13.17 13.31
CA ALA A 74 -19.55 -11.76 12.92
C ALA A 74 -19.56 -11.59 11.38
N ALA A 75 -18.77 -12.38 10.65
CA ALA A 75 -18.76 -12.35 9.19
C ALA A 75 -20.03 -12.96 8.55
N GLU A 76 -20.57 -14.01 9.15
CA GLU A 76 -21.82 -14.63 8.70
C GLU A 76 -23.04 -13.72 8.91
N THR A 77 -23.04 -12.92 9.98
CA THR A 77 -24.12 -11.97 10.30
C THR A 77 -24.12 -10.70 9.44
N ALA A 78 -22.99 -10.32 8.84
CA ALA A 78 -22.85 -9.09 8.06
C ALA A 78 -23.64 -9.08 6.73
N GLY A 79 -24.09 -10.25 6.29
CA GLY A 79 -24.86 -10.44 5.07
C GLY A 79 -24.08 -11.09 3.92
N PRO A 80 -24.76 -11.44 2.83
CA PRO A 80 -24.20 -12.30 1.79
C PRO A 80 -23.22 -11.60 0.85
N ALA A 81 -23.08 -10.27 0.91
CA ALA A 81 -22.31 -9.49 -0.07
C ALA A 81 -21.06 -8.81 0.50
N ASP A 82 -20.91 -8.70 1.83
CA ASP A 82 -19.84 -7.92 2.45
C ASP A 82 -18.55 -8.76 2.63
N PRO A 83 -17.46 -8.48 1.90
CA PRO A 83 -16.20 -9.22 2.02
C PRO A 83 -15.36 -8.78 3.24
N VAL A 84 -15.65 -7.63 3.86
CA VAL A 84 -14.76 -6.98 4.84
C VAL A 84 -14.63 -7.78 6.15
N PRO A 85 -15.70 -8.38 6.71
CA PRO A 85 -15.57 -9.30 7.83
C PRO A 85 -14.74 -10.55 7.50
N TRP A 86 -14.85 -11.09 6.29
CA TRP A 86 -14.06 -12.24 5.84
C TRP A 86 -12.58 -11.88 5.68
N ARG A 87 -12.27 -10.66 5.22
CA ARG A 87 -10.90 -10.12 5.28
C ARG A 87 -10.35 -10.11 6.71
N THR A 88 -11.17 -9.76 7.70
CA THR A 88 -10.76 -9.80 9.12
C THR A 88 -10.55 -11.25 9.60
N ALA A 89 -11.35 -12.21 9.12
CA ALA A 89 -11.12 -13.64 9.38
C ALA A 89 -9.82 -14.15 8.75
N LEU A 90 -9.49 -13.71 7.53
CA LEU A 90 -8.22 -14.03 6.86
C LEU A 90 -7.00 -13.51 7.64
N ASP A 91 -7.09 -12.29 8.17
CA ASP A 91 -6.05 -11.78 9.08
C ASP A 91 -5.91 -12.71 10.29
N ALA A 92 -7.01 -13.00 10.97
CA ALA A 92 -7.00 -13.85 12.17
C ALA A 92 -6.38 -15.23 11.88
N ALA A 93 -6.79 -15.88 10.80
CA ALA A 93 -6.27 -17.18 10.36
C ALA A 93 -4.77 -17.13 10.05
N ARG A 94 -4.31 -16.10 9.33
CA ARG A 94 -2.88 -15.91 9.05
C ARG A 94 -2.07 -15.73 10.34
N GLY A 95 -2.53 -14.88 11.26
CA GLY A 95 -1.81 -14.66 12.52
C GLY A 95 -1.85 -15.88 13.46
N ALA A 96 -2.88 -16.71 13.33
CA ALA A 96 -3.04 -18.00 14.00
C ALA A 96 -2.11 -19.10 13.44
N GLY A 97 -1.50 -18.88 12.28
CA GLY A 97 -0.75 -19.91 11.56
C GLY A 97 -1.68 -21.02 11.04
N ALA A 98 -2.85 -20.65 10.52
CA ALA A 98 -3.82 -21.61 10.01
C ALA A 98 -3.25 -22.48 8.88
N GLU A 99 -3.64 -23.75 8.91
CA GLU A 99 -3.36 -24.70 7.83
C GLU A 99 -3.98 -24.25 6.51
N HIS A 100 -3.40 -24.67 5.40
CA HIS A 100 -3.80 -24.24 4.05
C HIS A 100 -5.30 -24.41 3.79
N ALA A 101 -5.87 -25.58 4.12
CA ALA A 101 -7.28 -25.88 3.89
C ALA A 101 -8.23 -24.98 4.71
N GLU A 102 -7.82 -24.56 5.91
CA GLU A 102 -8.61 -23.62 6.70
C GLU A 102 -8.55 -22.21 6.10
N PHE A 103 -7.37 -21.76 5.69
CA PHE A 103 -7.20 -20.47 5.06
C PHE A 103 -7.98 -20.39 3.74
N GLU A 104 -7.89 -21.42 2.90
CA GLU A 104 -8.58 -21.54 1.61
C GLU A 104 -10.11 -21.45 1.78
N ARG A 105 -10.68 -22.14 2.77
CA ARG A 105 -12.11 -22.03 3.08
C ARG A 105 -12.56 -20.61 3.39
N LEU A 106 -11.76 -19.84 4.15
CA LEU A 106 -12.08 -18.43 4.45
C LEU A 106 -11.88 -17.54 3.22
N TRP A 107 -10.87 -17.84 2.41
CA TRP A 107 -10.57 -17.15 1.16
C TRP A 107 -11.72 -17.27 0.16
N GLU A 108 -12.26 -18.48 -0.02
CA GLU A 108 -13.43 -18.71 -0.87
C GLU A 108 -14.63 -17.86 -0.46
N GLN A 109 -14.84 -17.66 0.85
CA GLN A 109 -15.92 -16.82 1.35
C GLN A 109 -15.72 -15.34 1.01
N ALA A 110 -14.48 -14.85 1.07
CA ALA A 110 -14.16 -13.48 0.69
C ALA A 110 -14.34 -13.25 -0.82
N VAL A 111 -13.75 -14.12 -1.65
CA VAL A 111 -13.79 -14.02 -3.13
C VAL A 111 -15.20 -14.17 -3.67
N ARG A 112 -16.01 -15.09 -3.11
CA ARG A 112 -17.42 -15.26 -3.50
C ARG A 112 -18.23 -13.97 -3.35
N ARG A 113 -17.88 -13.12 -2.39
CA ARG A 113 -18.59 -11.87 -2.07
C ARG A 113 -18.07 -10.69 -2.89
N SER A 114 -16.75 -10.63 -3.05
CA SER A 114 -16.10 -9.61 -3.88
C SER A 114 -14.79 -10.16 -4.43
N PRO A 115 -14.79 -10.62 -5.71
CA PRO A 115 -13.61 -11.22 -6.33
C PRO A 115 -12.38 -10.29 -6.39
N HIS A 116 -12.60 -8.97 -6.31
CA HIS A 116 -11.57 -7.95 -6.48
C HIS A 116 -11.36 -7.08 -5.24
N HIS A 117 -11.82 -7.51 -4.05
CA HIS A 117 -11.62 -6.75 -2.81
C HIS A 117 -10.15 -6.70 -2.41
N TYR A 118 -9.56 -5.50 -2.41
CA TYR A 118 -8.12 -5.33 -2.27
C TYR A 118 -7.58 -5.89 -0.94
N GLY A 119 -8.26 -5.57 0.17
CA GLY A 119 -7.83 -6.01 1.50
C GLY A 119 -7.78 -7.52 1.67
N SER A 120 -8.72 -8.27 1.06
CA SER A 120 -8.70 -9.73 1.09
C SER A 120 -7.50 -10.28 0.32
N HIS A 121 -7.25 -9.74 -0.87
CA HIS A 121 -6.12 -10.14 -1.71
C HIS A 121 -4.77 -9.83 -1.05
N VAL A 122 -4.65 -8.70 -0.35
CA VAL A 122 -3.46 -8.40 0.45
C VAL A 122 -3.28 -9.43 1.57
N ALA A 123 -4.34 -9.81 2.29
CA ALA A 123 -4.25 -10.83 3.33
C ALA A 123 -3.82 -12.20 2.80
N ALA A 124 -4.30 -12.60 1.62
CA ALA A 124 -3.89 -13.83 0.93
C ALA A 124 -2.44 -13.78 0.46
N LEU A 125 -2.01 -12.66 -0.13
CA LEU A 125 -0.62 -12.43 -0.51
C LEU A 125 0.33 -12.52 0.69
N GLU A 126 -0.03 -11.92 1.82
CA GLU A 126 0.76 -11.98 3.06
C GLU A 126 0.79 -13.39 3.66
N TYR A 127 -0.27 -14.18 3.50
CA TYR A 127 -0.28 -15.59 3.91
C TYR A 127 0.68 -16.43 3.05
N LEU A 128 0.60 -16.27 1.72
CA LEU A 128 1.48 -16.96 0.78
C LEU A 128 2.95 -16.62 1.03
N ALA A 129 3.25 -15.34 1.23
CA ALA A 129 4.61 -14.88 1.53
C ALA A 129 5.15 -15.42 2.86
N ALA A 130 4.28 -15.67 3.84
CA ALA A 130 4.68 -16.22 5.13
C ALA A 130 4.90 -17.75 5.08
N ALA A 131 4.32 -18.45 4.09
CA ALA A 131 4.44 -19.89 3.95
C ALA A 131 5.85 -20.34 3.50
N SER A 132 6.58 -19.50 2.75
CA SER A 132 7.95 -19.80 2.32
C SER A 132 8.73 -18.51 2.03
N SER A 133 9.99 -18.46 2.48
CA SER A 133 10.90 -17.34 2.20
C SER A 133 11.28 -17.21 0.73
N ASP A 134 11.09 -18.26 -0.07
CA ASP A 134 11.42 -18.31 -1.49
C ASP A 134 10.20 -18.10 -2.41
N ALA A 135 9.01 -17.86 -1.83
CA ALA A 135 7.74 -17.71 -2.57
C ALA A 135 7.60 -16.36 -3.32
N HIS A 136 8.69 -15.64 -3.59
CA HIS A 136 8.63 -14.34 -4.27
C HIS A 136 8.02 -14.42 -5.67
N GLY A 137 8.40 -15.45 -6.45
CA GLY A 137 7.81 -15.71 -7.76
C GLY A 137 6.31 -15.97 -7.67
N GLU A 138 5.90 -16.86 -6.77
CA GLU A 138 4.48 -17.21 -6.55
C GLU A 138 3.66 -16.01 -6.07
N CYS A 139 4.21 -15.19 -5.17
CA CYS A 139 3.59 -13.96 -4.70
C CYS A 139 3.35 -12.97 -5.85
N LEU A 140 4.33 -12.82 -6.74
CA LEU A 140 4.21 -11.97 -7.92
C LEU A 140 3.19 -12.57 -8.91
N ASP A 141 3.21 -13.88 -9.16
CA ASP A 141 2.27 -14.56 -10.06
C ASP A 141 0.82 -14.40 -9.59
N PHE A 142 0.59 -14.61 -8.29
CA PHE A 142 -0.71 -14.38 -7.64
C PHE A 142 -1.16 -12.93 -7.82
N ALA A 143 -0.27 -11.98 -7.50
CA ALA A 143 -0.60 -10.57 -7.54
C ALA A 143 -0.87 -10.03 -8.95
N GLU A 144 -0.08 -10.49 -9.94
CA GLU A 144 -0.23 -10.13 -11.34
C GLU A 144 -1.51 -10.71 -11.93
N THR A 145 -1.84 -11.97 -11.62
CA THR A 145 -3.09 -12.61 -12.05
C THR A 145 -4.30 -11.85 -11.52
N ALA A 146 -4.35 -11.61 -10.20
CA ALA A 146 -5.45 -10.87 -9.59
C ALA A 146 -5.60 -9.45 -10.16
N ALA A 147 -4.48 -8.78 -10.47
CA ALA A 147 -4.51 -7.47 -11.09
C ALA A 147 -4.97 -7.52 -12.56
N GLN A 148 -4.61 -8.56 -13.32
CA GLN A 148 -4.98 -8.71 -14.72
C GLN A 148 -6.48 -8.99 -14.91
N GLU A 149 -7.08 -9.74 -13.99
CA GLU A 149 -8.50 -10.10 -14.03
C GLU A 149 -9.43 -8.99 -13.52
N ALA A 150 -8.88 -7.98 -12.84
CA ALA A 150 -9.67 -6.93 -12.20
C ALA A 150 -10.07 -5.79 -13.15
N PRO A 151 -11.25 -5.14 -12.92
CA PRO A 151 -11.65 -3.91 -13.59
C PRO A 151 -10.60 -2.81 -13.47
N ALA A 152 -10.55 -1.90 -14.45
CA ALA A 152 -9.50 -0.89 -14.60
C ALA A 152 -9.36 0.05 -13.39
N GLU A 153 -10.46 0.30 -12.70
CA GLU A 153 -10.63 1.15 -11.53
C GLU A 153 -10.41 0.43 -10.20
N ALA A 154 -10.35 -0.91 -10.19
CA ALA A 154 -10.27 -1.69 -8.97
C ALA A 154 -8.90 -1.52 -8.29
N LEU A 155 -8.92 -1.25 -6.97
CA LEU A 155 -7.70 -1.04 -6.19
C LEU A 155 -6.78 -2.27 -6.18
N VAL A 156 -7.33 -3.47 -6.35
CA VAL A 156 -6.55 -4.71 -6.49
C VAL A 156 -5.58 -4.71 -7.67
N ARG A 157 -5.74 -3.81 -8.66
CA ARG A 157 -4.73 -3.60 -9.69
C ARG A 157 -3.39 -3.13 -9.12
N ALA A 158 -3.34 -2.60 -7.90
CA ALA A 158 -2.12 -2.23 -7.18
C ALA A 158 -1.48 -3.39 -6.41
N LEU A 159 -2.09 -4.58 -6.37
CA LEU A 159 -1.56 -5.73 -5.62
C LEU A 159 -0.13 -6.13 -6.02
N PRO A 160 0.31 -6.06 -7.30
CA PRO A 160 1.70 -6.31 -7.68
C PRO A 160 2.70 -5.41 -6.96
N LEU A 161 2.32 -4.16 -6.64
CA LEU A 161 3.17 -3.26 -5.85
C LEU A 161 3.35 -3.78 -4.42
N HIS A 162 2.31 -4.37 -3.84
CA HIS A 162 2.37 -4.99 -2.51
C HIS A 162 3.26 -6.24 -2.53
N ALA A 163 3.19 -7.05 -3.60
CA ALA A 163 4.10 -8.19 -3.79
C ALA A 163 5.56 -7.73 -3.95
N ALA A 164 5.78 -6.64 -4.69
CA ALA A 164 7.09 -6.02 -4.83
C ALA A 164 7.64 -5.54 -3.47
N PHE A 165 6.80 -4.91 -2.66
CA PHE A 165 7.14 -4.52 -1.29
C PHE A 165 7.54 -5.74 -0.43
N THR A 166 6.77 -6.83 -0.49
CA THR A 166 7.11 -8.07 0.24
C THR A 166 8.46 -8.64 -0.20
N CYS A 167 8.76 -8.66 -1.51
CA CYS A 167 10.05 -9.10 -2.02
C CYS A 167 11.21 -8.21 -1.52
N LEU A 168 11.04 -6.89 -1.56
CA LEU A 168 12.07 -5.92 -1.16
C LEU A 168 12.30 -5.87 0.37
N THR A 169 11.29 -6.20 1.18
CA THR A 169 11.41 -6.22 2.64
C THR A 169 11.99 -7.52 3.17
N ALA A 170 11.65 -8.67 2.58
CA ALA A 170 12.29 -9.95 2.91
C ALA A 170 13.80 -9.90 2.67
N ALA A 171 14.22 -9.22 1.59
CA ALA A 171 15.62 -9.01 1.26
C ALA A 171 16.41 -8.24 2.34
N GLY A 172 15.76 -7.31 3.05
CA GLY A 172 16.38 -6.50 4.12
C GLY A 172 16.45 -7.19 5.48
N ALA A 173 15.67 -8.26 5.71
CA ALA A 173 15.65 -8.99 6.98
C ALA A 173 16.75 -10.06 7.10
N GLY A 174 17.42 -10.41 5.99
CA GLY A 174 18.37 -11.52 5.88
C GLY A 174 19.81 -11.26 6.33
N THR A 175 20.17 -10.06 6.76
CA THR A 175 21.55 -9.76 7.21
C THR A 175 21.53 -8.97 8.51
N GLY A 176 21.61 -9.69 9.63
CA GLY A 176 22.14 -9.12 10.86
C GLY A 176 23.55 -8.59 10.60
N ASN A 177 23.79 -7.33 10.96
CA ASN A 177 24.90 -6.49 10.50
C ASN A 177 24.85 -6.15 9.01
N ASP A 178 24.12 -5.09 8.67
CA ASP A 178 24.65 -3.93 7.92
C ASP A 178 23.49 -3.02 7.48
N ALA A 179 22.74 -2.47 8.45
CA ALA A 179 21.70 -1.46 8.21
C ALA A 179 22.25 -0.10 7.72
N ARG A 180 23.49 -0.05 7.21
CA ARG A 180 24.21 1.17 6.85
C ARG A 180 24.78 1.19 5.42
N THR A 181 24.51 0.16 4.60
CA THR A 181 24.95 0.13 3.19
C THR A 181 23.80 -0.32 2.30
N GLY A 182 23.14 0.65 1.63
CA GLY A 182 22.17 0.37 0.57
C GLY A 182 22.88 -0.16 -0.68
N GLY A 183 23.11 -1.47 -0.77
CA GLY A 183 23.78 -2.03 -1.96
C GLY A 183 23.78 -3.54 -2.15
N ALA A 184 23.35 -4.35 -1.18
CA ALA A 184 23.24 -5.80 -1.40
C ALA A 184 21.83 -6.16 -1.93
N THR A 185 21.60 -5.93 -3.22
CA THR A 185 20.42 -6.46 -3.91
C THR A 185 20.45 -7.98 -3.84
N THR A 186 19.49 -8.59 -3.13
CA THR A 186 19.42 -10.05 -3.01
C THR A 186 19.24 -10.71 -4.37
N ALA A 187 19.63 -11.98 -4.48
CA ALA A 187 19.45 -12.74 -5.72
C ALA A 187 17.99 -12.72 -6.20
N ALA A 188 17.03 -12.81 -5.27
CA ALA A 188 15.60 -12.71 -5.57
C ALA A 188 15.22 -11.37 -6.21
N VAL A 189 15.67 -10.24 -5.65
CA VAL A 189 15.37 -8.91 -6.21
C VAL A 189 15.97 -8.75 -7.60
N ARG A 190 17.19 -9.26 -7.85
CA ARG A 190 17.77 -9.27 -9.20
C ARG A 190 16.95 -10.12 -10.18
N THR A 191 16.57 -11.34 -9.77
CA THR A 191 15.80 -12.27 -10.59
C THR A 191 14.46 -11.68 -11.00
N HIS A 192 13.78 -10.97 -10.10
CA HIS A 192 12.44 -10.43 -10.35
C HIS A 192 12.42 -8.96 -10.74
N ARG A 193 13.59 -8.31 -10.91
CA ARG A 193 13.69 -6.86 -11.16
C ARG A 193 12.72 -6.33 -12.24
N PRO A 194 12.60 -6.95 -13.43
CA PRO A 194 11.65 -6.47 -14.44
C PRO A 194 10.19 -6.47 -13.98
N ARG A 195 9.79 -7.46 -13.15
CA ARG A 195 8.43 -7.56 -12.59
C ARG A 195 8.19 -6.50 -11.52
N LEU A 196 9.21 -6.22 -10.70
CA LEU A 196 9.14 -5.14 -9.69
C LEU A 196 9.01 -3.76 -10.35
N ASP A 197 9.76 -3.51 -11.42
CA ASP A 197 9.65 -2.27 -12.20
C ASP A 197 8.27 -2.14 -12.86
N ALA A 198 7.74 -3.23 -13.46
CA ALA A 198 6.40 -3.25 -14.03
C ALA A 198 5.29 -3.02 -12.98
N ALA A 199 5.45 -3.57 -11.78
CA ALA A 199 4.54 -3.32 -10.66
C ALA A 199 4.54 -1.84 -10.25
N ALA A 200 5.71 -1.20 -10.22
CA ALA A 200 5.84 0.22 -9.95
C ALA A 200 5.20 1.08 -11.07
N ASP A 201 5.42 0.76 -12.34
CA ASP A 201 4.83 1.49 -13.48
C ASP A 201 3.30 1.42 -13.49
N ARG A 202 2.75 0.24 -13.17
CA ARG A 202 1.31 0.05 -13.00
C ARG A 202 0.77 0.91 -11.87
N ALA A 203 1.45 0.94 -10.73
CA ALA A 203 1.04 1.75 -9.60
C ALA A 203 1.18 3.27 -9.85
N ILE A 204 2.18 3.70 -10.63
CA ILE A 204 2.28 5.09 -11.10
C ILE A 204 1.05 5.46 -11.94
N SER A 205 0.65 4.58 -12.85
CA SER A 205 -0.54 4.78 -13.70
C SER A 205 -1.82 4.89 -12.86
N LEU A 206 -1.97 4.04 -11.85
CA LEU A 206 -3.08 4.11 -10.90
C LEU A 206 -3.04 5.40 -10.07
N SER A 207 -1.87 5.78 -9.54
CA SER A 207 -1.68 7.02 -8.78
C SER A 207 -2.05 8.27 -9.58
N ALA A 208 -1.76 8.28 -10.88
CA ALA A 208 -2.08 9.39 -11.79
C ALA A 208 -3.59 9.56 -12.05
N ALA A 209 -4.41 8.53 -11.83
CA ALA A 209 -5.87 8.62 -11.93
C ALA A 209 -6.50 9.39 -10.75
N HIS A 210 -5.74 9.64 -9.67
CA HIS A 210 -6.20 10.37 -8.50
C HIS A 210 -5.68 11.81 -8.48
N PRO A 211 -6.45 12.77 -7.94
CA PRO A 211 -5.96 14.13 -7.72
C PRO A 211 -4.68 14.18 -6.87
N ALA A 212 -3.88 15.24 -7.04
CA ALA A 212 -2.80 15.53 -6.11
C ALA A 212 -3.36 15.83 -4.71
N ALA A 213 -2.62 15.43 -3.66
CA ALA A 213 -3.03 15.56 -2.27
C ALA A 213 -4.43 14.96 -2.00
N ASP A 214 -4.69 13.78 -2.55
CA ASP A 214 -5.87 12.98 -2.25
C ASP A 214 -5.58 12.03 -1.06
N PRO A 215 -6.31 12.13 0.08
CA PRO A 215 -6.21 11.18 1.18
C PRO A 215 -6.47 9.73 0.76
N TRP A 216 -7.28 9.52 -0.29
CA TRP A 216 -7.64 8.18 -0.75
C TRP A 216 -6.46 7.47 -1.36
N ALA A 217 -5.73 8.13 -2.26
CA ALA A 217 -4.51 7.61 -2.88
C ALA A 217 -3.27 7.61 -1.96
N ALA A 218 -3.35 8.23 -0.78
CA ALA A 218 -2.19 8.43 0.09
C ALA A 218 -1.44 7.13 0.42
N GLU A 219 -2.14 6.06 0.78
CA GLU A 219 -1.52 4.79 1.15
C GLU A 219 -0.81 4.13 -0.04
N LEU A 220 -1.47 4.08 -1.21
CA LEU A 220 -0.87 3.63 -2.46
C LEU A 220 0.40 4.42 -2.78
N ARG A 221 0.36 5.75 -2.68
CA ARG A 221 1.52 6.61 -2.97
C ARG A 221 2.64 6.44 -1.95
N ASN A 222 2.32 6.25 -0.67
CA ASN A 222 3.32 5.96 0.37
C ASN A 222 4.02 4.62 0.10
N LEU A 223 3.25 3.56 -0.23
CA LEU A 223 3.78 2.28 -0.66
C LEU A 223 4.66 2.40 -1.91
N LEU A 224 4.19 3.16 -2.90
CA LEU A 224 4.89 3.35 -4.16
C LEU A 224 6.22 4.08 -3.96
N VAL A 225 6.25 5.14 -3.15
CA VAL A 225 7.51 5.84 -2.81
C VAL A 225 8.50 4.87 -2.15
N TYR A 226 8.04 4.05 -1.20
CA TYR A 226 8.89 3.07 -0.53
C TYR A 226 9.53 2.08 -1.51
N VAL A 227 8.75 1.56 -2.45
CA VAL A 227 9.21 0.63 -3.49
C VAL A 227 10.16 1.34 -4.46
N LEU A 228 9.80 2.51 -4.98
CA LEU A 228 10.59 3.26 -5.96
C LEU A 228 11.98 3.62 -5.42
N VAL A 229 12.07 4.03 -4.15
CA VAL A 229 13.36 4.34 -3.51
C VAL A 229 14.27 3.10 -3.45
N ARG A 230 13.70 1.92 -3.16
CA ARG A 230 14.45 0.65 -3.14
C ARG A 230 14.79 0.11 -4.52
N LEU A 231 14.04 0.52 -5.54
CA LEU A 231 14.38 0.28 -6.95
C LEU A 231 15.32 1.36 -7.51
N GLU A 232 15.77 2.31 -6.70
CA GLU A 232 16.65 3.44 -7.09
C GLU A 232 16.01 4.38 -8.14
N ARG A 233 14.68 4.38 -8.23
CA ARG A 233 13.89 5.24 -9.14
C ARG A 233 13.54 6.57 -8.47
N HIS A 234 14.58 7.33 -8.11
CA HIS A 234 14.44 8.54 -7.29
C HIS A 234 13.58 9.64 -7.93
N GLN A 235 13.62 9.79 -9.26
CA GLN A 235 12.81 10.78 -9.97
C GLN A 235 11.31 10.48 -9.87
N ASP A 236 10.93 9.23 -10.10
CA ASP A 236 9.54 8.80 -9.93
C ASP A 236 9.10 8.93 -8.46
N ALA A 237 9.98 8.57 -7.52
CA ALA A 237 9.69 8.74 -6.09
C ALA A 237 9.45 10.21 -5.73
N ALA A 238 10.23 11.15 -6.29
CA ALA A 238 10.06 12.58 -6.08
C ALA A 238 8.70 13.08 -6.59
N GLU A 239 8.27 12.61 -7.76
CA GLU A 239 6.95 12.94 -8.31
C GLU A 239 5.82 12.36 -7.45
N GLN A 240 5.94 11.11 -7.00
CA GLN A 240 4.95 10.53 -6.11
C GLN A 240 4.88 11.24 -4.75
N LEU A 241 6.01 11.70 -4.20
CA LEU A 241 6.04 12.55 -3.00
C LEU A 241 5.33 13.89 -3.24
N ARG A 242 5.52 14.51 -4.41
CA ARG A 242 4.83 15.75 -4.79
C ARG A 242 3.31 15.53 -4.88
N LEU A 243 2.88 14.45 -5.54
CA LEU A 243 1.47 14.06 -5.65
C LEU A 243 0.85 13.67 -4.31
N THR A 244 1.63 13.07 -3.40
CA THR A 244 1.16 12.71 -2.06
C THR A 244 0.82 13.94 -1.24
N GLY A 245 1.58 15.04 -1.40
CA GLY A 245 1.35 16.27 -0.66
C GLY A 245 1.60 16.09 0.85
N PRO A 246 0.66 16.46 1.73
CA PRO A 246 0.86 16.42 3.18
C PRO A 246 0.63 15.05 3.82
N TYR A 247 0.10 14.07 3.09
CA TYR A 247 -0.36 12.81 3.69
C TYR A 247 0.76 11.81 3.91
N VAL A 248 0.74 11.19 5.08
CA VAL A 248 1.59 10.06 5.45
C VAL A 248 0.70 9.00 6.08
N THR A 249 1.03 7.74 5.85
CA THR A 249 0.34 6.58 6.43
C THR A 249 1.29 5.81 7.34
N SER A 250 0.79 4.95 8.23
CA SER A 250 1.66 4.09 9.04
C SER A 250 2.38 3.07 8.16
N PHE A 251 1.60 2.28 7.41
CA PHE A 251 2.11 1.42 6.36
C PHE A 251 2.57 2.27 5.16
N PRO A 252 3.71 1.99 4.52
CA PRO A 252 4.65 0.89 4.79
C PRO A 252 5.77 1.22 5.80
N TRP A 253 5.80 2.44 6.34
CA TRP A 253 6.92 2.97 7.11
C TRP A 253 7.08 2.32 8.49
N ASP A 254 5.99 1.81 9.05
CA ASP A 254 5.98 0.98 10.27
C ASP A 254 6.72 -0.36 10.12
N ARG A 255 7.11 -0.74 8.89
CA ARG A 255 7.85 -1.98 8.66
C ARG A 255 9.29 -1.95 9.17
N ASP A 256 9.94 -0.79 9.08
CA ASP A 256 11.37 -0.61 9.35
C ASP A 256 11.65 0.18 10.64
N THR A 257 10.65 0.87 11.18
CA THR A 257 10.83 1.79 12.32
C THR A 257 9.56 1.94 13.14
N ASP A 258 9.73 2.10 14.46
CA ASP A 258 8.64 2.44 15.38
C ASP A 258 8.15 3.91 15.24
N ASP A 259 8.81 4.71 14.39
CA ASP A 259 8.40 6.08 14.02
C ASP A 259 8.12 6.18 12.51
N PRO A 260 6.91 5.78 12.06
CA PRO A 260 6.51 5.82 10.65
C PRO A 260 6.61 7.23 10.04
N LEU A 261 6.26 8.26 10.81
CA LEU A 261 6.33 9.66 10.36
C LEU A 261 7.79 10.05 10.14
N GLY A 262 8.67 9.78 11.10
CA GLY A 262 10.10 10.03 10.95
C GLY A 262 10.70 9.27 9.77
N GLY A 263 10.31 8.01 9.54
CA GLY A 263 10.70 7.20 8.38
C GLY A 263 10.36 7.88 7.05
N PHE A 264 9.09 8.27 6.88
CA PHE A 264 8.64 9.00 5.70
C PHE A 264 9.39 10.33 5.51
N LEU A 265 9.58 11.10 6.59
CA LEU A 265 10.25 12.40 6.53
C LEU A 265 11.71 12.29 6.11
N ARG A 266 12.43 11.27 6.59
CA ARG A 266 13.81 10.99 6.16
C ARG A 266 13.86 10.71 4.66
N VAL A 267 13.06 9.76 4.18
CA VAL A 267 13.00 9.43 2.74
C VAL A 267 12.62 10.65 1.91
N ARG A 268 11.65 11.45 2.36
CA ARG A 268 11.26 12.68 1.68
C ARG A 268 12.38 13.72 1.62
N ALA A 269 13.21 13.83 2.65
CA ALA A 269 14.37 14.70 2.65
C ALA A 269 15.47 14.17 1.71
N ASP A 270 15.75 12.87 1.76
CA ASP A 270 16.80 12.22 0.97
C ASP A 270 16.52 12.30 -0.54
N VAL A 271 15.27 12.01 -0.95
CA VAL A 271 14.83 12.12 -2.34
C VAL A 271 14.88 13.58 -2.85
N ARG A 272 14.63 14.56 -1.97
CA ARG A 272 14.76 15.99 -2.33
C ARG A 272 16.21 16.46 -2.41
N ALA A 273 17.10 15.89 -1.60
CA ALA A 273 18.52 16.20 -1.62
C ALA A 273 19.22 15.57 -2.84
N HIS A 274 18.67 14.48 -3.36
CA HIS A 274 19.19 13.77 -4.54
C HIS A 274 18.11 13.68 -5.63
N PRO A 275 17.67 14.81 -6.23
CA PRO A 275 16.72 14.78 -7.34
C PRO A 275 17.28 14.15 -8.63
N GLY A 276 18.52 13.66 -8.58
CA GLY A 276 19.36 13.27 -9.72
C GLY A 276 20.15 14.48 -10.20
N GLU A 277 21.45 14.30 -10.43
CA GLU A 277 22.26 15.20 -11.26
C GLU A 277 21.47 15.52 -12.54
N ALA A 278 21.19 16.81 -12.75
CA ALA A 278 20.49 17.27 -13.93
C ALA A 278 21.29 16.87 -15.19
N ALA A 279 20.70 16.06 -16.06
CA ALA A 279 21.23 15.91 -17.42
C ALA A 279 21.28 17.31 -18.07
N PRO A 280 22.37 17.66 -18.77
CA PRO A 280 22.41 18.92 -19.49
C PRO A 280 21.33 18.87 -20.57
N ALA A 281 20.51 19.91 -20.64
CA ALA A 281 19.64 20.14 -21.78
C ALA A 281 20.51 20.36 -23.03
N THR A 282 20.95 19.27 -23.66
CA THR A 282 21.49 19.27 -25.03
C THR A 282 20.34 19.00 -25.99
N GLY A 283 19.98 20.02 -26.78
CA GLY A 283 19.23 19.76 -28.02
C GLY A 283 18.26 20.85 -28.48
N THR A 284 18.78 22.05 -28.74
CA THR A 284 18.48 22.82 -29.96
C THR A 284 17.01 23.08 -30.35
N ALA A 285 16.54 24.29 -30.06
CA ALA A 285 15.61 24.98 -30.95
C ALA A 285 16.09 26.42 -31.15
N ALA A 286 16.65 26.66 -32.34
CA ALA A 286 16.91 28.00 -32.85
C ALA A 286 15.58 28.75 -33.02
N ALA A 287 15.47 29.93 -32.40
CA ALA A 287 14.49 30.93 -32.79
C ALA A 287 14.95 32.34 -32.39
N GLY A 288 15.24 33.16 -33.41
CA GLY A 288 14.96 34.59 -33.41
C GLY A 288 15.79 35.50 -32.49
N ARG A 289 16.99 35.87 -32.95
CA ARG A 289 17.66 37.10 -32.49
C ARG A 289 16.87 38.32 -33.03
N PRO A 290 16.49 39.31 -32.20
CA PRO A 290 15.81 40.50 -32.70
C PRO A 290 16.79 41.40 -33.47
N ARG A 291 16.42 41.78 -34.69
CA ARG A 291 17.10 42.82 -35.48
C ARG A 291 16.70 44.18 -34.90
N ASN A 292 17.54 44.74 -34.04
CA ASN A 292 17.48 46.17 -33.72
C ASN A 292 18.18 46.94 -34.84
N GLY A 293 17.39 47.74 -35.57
CA GLY A 293 17.87 48.62 -36.63
C GLY A 293 18.80 49.70 -36.07
N HIS A 294 20.02 49.75 -36.59
CA HIS A 294 20.87 50.91 -36.43
C HIS A 294 20.44 51.97 -37.44
N GLY A 295 19.95 53.09 -36.91
CA GLY A 295 19.66 54.30 -37.66
C GLY A 295 20.89 54.83 -38.39
N GLU A 296 20.62 55.36 -39.58
CA GLU A 296 21.54 56.08 -40.45
C GLU A 296 22.31 57.17 -39.70
N ARG A 297 23.63 57.15 -39.88
CA ARG A 297 24.49 58.31 -39.62
C ARG A 297 24.48 59.21 -40.84
N VAL A 298 23.77 60.32 -40.74
CA VAL A 298 24.00 61.51 -41.59
C VAL A 298 25.29 62.18 -41.10
N ARG A 299 26.25 62.42 -42.00
CA ARG A 299 27.45 63.23 -41.75
C ARG A 299 27.20 64.69 -42.13
N PRO A 300 27.73 65.68 -41.39
CA PRO A 300 27.66 67.08 -41.75
C PRO A 300 28.87 67.51 -42.59
N GLY A 301 28.67 68.51 -43.45
CA GLY A 301 29.73 69.25 -44.14
C GLY A 301 29.18 70.26 -45.13
N ASP A 302 29.16 71.52 -44.72
CA ASP A 302 28.91 72.72 -45.53
C ASP A 302 29.98 72.90 -46.63
N HIS A 303 29.49 73.26 -47.83
CA HIS A 303 29.99 74.23 -48.84
C HIS A 303 29.65 73.79 -50.28
#